data_AF-A0A1H1QUH5-F1
#
_entry.id   AF-A0A1H1QUH5-F1
#
_cell.length_a   1.000
_cell.length_b   1.000
_cell.length_c   1.000
_cell.angle_alpha   90.00
_cell.angle_beta   90.00
_cell.angle_gamma   90.00
#
_symmetry.space_group_name_H-M   'P 1'
#
loop_
_entity.id
_entity.type
_entity.pdbx_description
1 polymer ?
#
loop_
_entity_poly.entity_id
_entity_poly.type
_entity_poly.pdbx_seq_one_letter_code
_entity_poly.pdbx_strand_id
1 'polypeptide(L)'
;MKTKFEDIDQLIKDTLTEEEAKFYDSLEEQTVLGMVFGLFKGKNKWILILMNVMTIVFFGLFIYCVVNFFDTNETRELLKWGLGSLVFLFGVSMLKIFAWMQMDKNAILREMKRLELQVSSLSGKISE
;
A
#
# COMPACT_ATOMS: atom_id res chain seq x y z
N MET A 1 -31.84 8.57 -0.95
CA MET A 1 -31.13 7.41 -1.57
C MET A 1 -30.13 6.73 -0.64
N LYS A 2 -29.81 7.29 0.55
CA LYS A 2 -28.91 6.66 1.56
C LYS A 2 -29.54 5.47 2.31
N THR A 3 -30.85 5.50 2.54
CA THR A 3 -31.56 4.54 3.40
C THR A 3 -31.50 3.09 2.93
N LYS A 4 -31.62 2.82 1.61
CA LYS A 4 -31.61 1.42 1.11
C LYS A 4 -30.28 0.70 1.29
N PHE A 5 -29.16 1.42 1.28
CA PHE A 5 -27.84 0.81 1.49
C PHE A 5 -27.62 0.51 2.98
N GLU A 6 -28.05 1.42 3.85
CA GLU A 6 -28.04 1.22 5.31
C GLU A 6 -28.90 0.01 5.72
N ASP A 7 -30.09 -0.14 5.13
CA ASP A 7 -30.99 -1.28 5.40
C ASP A 7 -30.36 -2.62 4.98
N ILE A 8 -29.62 -2.65 3.87
CA ILE A 8 -28.94 -3.86 3.39
C ILE A 8 -27.74 -4.20 4.27
N ASP A 9 -26.95 -3.21 4.69
CA ASP A 9 -25.82 -3.41 5.61
C ASP A 9 -26.31 -3.93 6.97
N GLN A 10 -27.48 -3.48 7.42
CA GLN A 10 -28.08 -3.90 8.69
C GLN A 10 -28.60 -5.35 8.62
N LEU A 11 -29.28 -5.72 7.54
CA LEU A 11 -29.68 -7.10 7.26
C LEU A 11 -28.49 -8.07 7.13
N ILE A 12 -27.37 -7.59 6.58
CA ILE A 12 -26.13 -8.35 6.51
C ILE A 12 -25.54 -8.52 7.92
N LYS A 13 -25.43 -7.45 8.72
CA LYS A 13 -24.95 -7.54 10.12
C LYS A 13 -25.79 -8.48 11.00
N ASP A 14 -27.11 -8.49 10.81
CA ASP A 14 -28.02 -9.33 11.61
C ASP A 14 -28.00 -10.82 11.20
N THR A 15 -27.47 -11.15 10.02
CA THR A 15 -27.37 -12.53 9.51
C THR A 15 -25.99 -13.14 9.66
N LEU A 16 -24.96 -12.33 9.96
CA LEU A 16 -23.58 -12.76 10.11
C LEU A 16 -23.29 -13.26 11.53
N THR A 17 -22.66 -14.42 11.64
CA THR A 17 -22.08 -14.91 12.91
C THR A 17 -20.98 -13.96 13.42
N GLU A 18 -20.64 -14.02 14.71
CA GLU A 18 -19.67 -13.12 15.36
C GLU A 18 -18.30 -13.07 14.66
N GLU A 19 -17.92 -14.14 13.97
CA GLU A 19 -16.71 -14.23 13.13
C GLU A 19 -16.85 -13.49 11.78
N GLU A 20 -18.04 -13.55 11.17
CA GLU A 20 -18.32 -12.92 9.90
C GLU A 20 -18.57 -11.40 10.02
N ALA A 21 -19.13 -10.96 11.15
CA ALA A 21 -19.27 -9.54 11.49
C ALA A 21 -17.88 -8.87 11.68
N LYS A 22 -16.94 -9.56 12.35
CA LYS A 22 -15.54 -9.11 12.46
C LYS A 22 -14.83 -9.05 11.10
N PHE A 23 -15.19 -9.94 10.18
CA PHE A 23 -14.66 -9.94 8.83
C PHE A 23 -15.22 -8.78 8.00
N TYR A 24 -16.52 -8.47 8.13
CA TYR A 24 -17.14 -7.29 7.51
C TYR A 24 -16.60 -5.96 8.04
N ASP A 25 -16.40 -5.82 9.35
CA ASP A 25 -15.75 -4.64 9.94
C ASP A 25 -14.30 -4.47 9.43
N SER A 26 -13.61 -5.57 9.12
CA SER A 26 -12.27 -5.51 8.51
C SER A 26 -12.27 -5.05 7.04
N LEU A 27 -13.44 -5.11 6.38
CA LEU A 27 -13.69 -4.69 5.00
C LEU A 27 -14.22 -3.26 4.89
N GLU A 28 -14.55 -2.62 6.01
CA GLU A 28 -14.97 -1.21 6.04
C GLU A 28 -13.82 -0.27 5.60
N GLU A 29 -14.17 0.91 5.08
CA GLU A 29 -13.24 1.86 4.43
C GLU A 29 -12.06 2.23 5.35
N GLN A 30 -10.94 1.53 5.19
CA GLN A 30 -9.70 1.93 5.85
C GLN A 30 -9.26 3.29 5.29
N THR A 31 -9.19 4.29 6.18
CA THR A 31 -8.57 5.60 5.92
C THR A 31 -7.20 5.42 5.27
N VAL A 32 -6.67 6.41 4.54
CA VAL A 32 -5.34 6.32 3.89
C VAL A 32 -4.24 5.85 4.85
N LEU A 33 -4.26 6.31 6.10
CA LEU A 33 -3.36 5.83 7.17
C LEU A 33 -3.65 4.39 7.59
N GLY A 34 -4.92 3.97 7.60
CA GLY A 34 -5.36 2.59 7.81
C GLY A 34 -4.91 1.66 6.68
N MET A 35 -4.97 2.08 5.42
CA MET A 35 -4.40 1.34 4.29
C MET A 35 -2.88 1.22 4.43
N VAL A 36 -2.19 2.30 4.77
CA VAL A 36 -0.73 2.29 5.04
C VAL A 36 -0.39 1.35 6.20
N PHE A 37 -1.15 1.37 7.30
CA PHE A 37 -0.97 0.41 8.40
C PHE A 37 -1.41 -1.02 8.05
N GLY A 38 -2.37 -1.17 7.16
CA GLY A 38 -2.87 -2.45 6.63
C GLY A 38 -1.85 -3.15 5.72
N LEU A 39 -1.05 -2.38 4.97
CA LEU A 39 0.14 -2.89 4.27
C LEU A 39 1.12 -3.57 5.24
N PHE A 40 1.19 -3.05 6.47
CA PHE A 40 1.99 -3.62 7.55
C PHE A 40 1.27 -4.77 8.30
N LYS A 41 0.14 -5.30 7.84
CA LYS A 41 -0.56 -6.44 8.48
C LYS A 41 -0.69 -7.69 7.58
N GLY A 42 0.09 -7.79 6.50
CA GLY A 42 0.09 -8.96 5.59
C GLY A 42 1.36 -9.81 5.60
N LYS A 43 1.30 -10.99 4.95
CA LYS A 43 2.44 -11.91 4.75
C LYS A 43 3.63 -11.24 4.03
N ASN A 44 3.37 -10.21 3.23
CA ASN A 44 4.37 -9.43 2.48
C ASN A 44 4.86 -8.17 3.22
N LYS A 45 4.48 -7.98 4.50
CA LYS A 45 4.91 -6.84 5.34
C LYS A 45 6.43 -6.65 5.33
N TRP A 46 7.17 -7.76 5.38
CA TRP A 46 8.62 -7.72 5.46
C TRP A 46 9.26 -7.11 4.20
N ILE A 47 8.66 -7.34 3.03
CA ILE A 47 9.11 -6.78 1.74
C ILE A 47 8.89 -5.26 1.71
N LEU A 48 7.74 -4.78 2.22
CA LEU A 48 7.43 -3.35 2.31
C LEU A 48 8.32 -2.61 3.33
N ILE A 49 8.62 -3.25 4.46
CA ILE A 49 9.59 -2.72 5.44
C ILE A 49 10.98 -2.65 4.80
N LEU A 50 11.42 -3.73 4.18
CA LEU A 50 12.72 -3.79 3.50
C LEU A 50 12.84 -2.71 2.42
N MET A 51 11.78 -2.46 1.64
CA MET A 51 11.77 -1.41 0.63
C MET A 51 11.81 0.01 1.22
N ASN A 52 11.11 0.27 2.31
CA ASN A 52 11.22 1.55 3.02
C ASN A 52 12.63 1.76 3.60
N VAL A 53 13.22 0.73 4.20
CA VAL A 53 14.61 0.77 4.67
C VAL A 53 15.56 1.04 3.52
N MET A 54 15.41 0.36 2.38
CA MET A 54 16.19 0.65 1.18
C MET A 54 16.01 2.09 0.70
N THR A 55 14.79 2.63 0.77
CA THR A 55 14.54 4.03 0.38
C THR A 55 15.31 5.00 1.28
N ILE A 56 15.37 4.74 2.59
CA ILE A 56 16.18 5.52 3.54
C ILE A 56 17.68 5.40 3.23
N VAL A 57 18.16 4.19 2.90
CA VAL A 57 19.56 3.97 2.52
C VAL A 57 19.92 4.75 1.24
N PHE A 58 19.10 4.67 0.21
CA PHE A 58 19.30 5.40 -1.04
C PHE A 58 19.23 6.92 -0.82
N PHE A 59 18.36 7.39 0.08
CA PHE A 59 18.29 8.80 0.45
C PHE A 59 19.55 9.26 1.22
N GLY A 60 20.09 8.42 2.10
CA GLY A 60 21.37 8.67 2.78
C GLY A 60 22.54 8.74 1.79
N LEU A 61 22.60 7.81 0.83
CA LEU A 61 23.60 7.83 -0.25
C LEU A 61 23.45 9.07 -1.15
N PHE A 62 22.21 9.50 -1.41
CA PHE A 62 21.95 10.74 -2.13
C PHE A 62 22.53 11.96 -1.40
N ILE A 63 22.27 12.10 -0.10
CA ILE A 63 22.84 13.19 0.71
C ILE A 63 24.37 13.12 0.68
N TYR A 64 24.95 11.92 0.82
CA TYR A 64 26.39 11.73 0.76
C TYR A 64 26.98 12.20 -0.59
N CYS A 65 26.35 11.86 -1.71
CA CYS A 65 26.78 12.34 -3.03
C CYS A 65 26.66 13.85 -3.16
N VAL A 66 25.60 14.46 -2.62
CA VAL A 66 25.41 15.92 -2.65
C VAL A 66 26.47 16.64 -1.82
N VAL A 67 26.82 16.13 -0.63
CA VAL A 67 27.89 16.72 0.20
C VAL A 67 29.23 16.65 -0.52
N ASN A 68 29.59 15.48 -1.09
CA ASN A 68 30.83 15.33 -1.84
C ASN A 68 30.86 16.18 -3.12
N PHE A 69 29.70 16.40 -3.75
CA PHE A 69 29.59 17.29 -4.90
C PHE A 69 30.00 18.74 -4.58
N PHE A 70 29.67 19.23 -3.38
CA PHE A 70 30.05 20.58 -2.94
C PHE A 70 31.50 20.69 -2.44
N ASP A 71 32.08 19.59 -1.94
CA ASP A 71 33.45 19.59 -1.41
C ASP A 71 34.52 19.45 -2.51
N THR A 72 34.12 18.96 -3.69
CA THR A 72 35.06 18.66 -4.77
C THR A 72 35.19 19.81 -5.76
N ASN A 73 36.42 20.24 -6.08
CA ASN A 73 36.70 21.29 -7.08
C ASN A 73 37.14 20.74 -8.45
N GLU A 74 37.37 19.43 -8.56
CA GLU A 74 37.75 18.74 -9.80
C GLU A 74 36.51 18.47 -10.67
N THR A 75 36.49 19.01 -11.90
CA THR A 75 35.35 18.91 -12.83
C THR A 75 34.92 17.46 -13.10
N ARG A 76 35.87 16.52 -13.15
CA ARG A 76 35.60 15.10 -13.40
C ARG A 76 34.86 14.45 -12.23
N GLU A 77 35.23 14.81 -11.01
CA GLU A 77 34.60 14.29 -9.80
C GLU A 77 33.25 14.94 -9.53
N LEU A 78 33.10 16.24 -9.86
CA LEU A 78 31.81 16.94 -9.86
C LEU A 78 30.77 16.21 -10.72
N LEU A 79 31.16 15.82 -11.93
CA LEU A 79 30.32 15.04 -12.85
C LEU A 79 29.95 13.67 -12.29
N LYS A 80 30.90 12.97 -11.65
CA LYS A 80 30.67 11.66 -11.03
C LYS A 80 29.66 11.75 -9.88
N TRP A 81 29.85 12.70 -8.96
CA TRP A 81 28.96 12.88 -7.81
C TRP A 81 27.59 13.42 -8.21
N GLY A 82 27.52 14.32 -9.21
CA GLY A 82 26.25 14.86 -9.73
C GLY A 82 25.43 13.84 -10.51
N LEU A 83 26.06 13.00 -11.35
CA LEU A 83 25.36 11.88 -11.98
C LEU A 83 24.96 10.82 -10.95
N GLY A 84 25.82 10.55 -9.97
CA GLY A 84 25.51 9.67 -8.84
C GLY A 84 24.27 10.13 -8.08
N SER A 85 24.18 11.41 -7.71
CA SER A 85 23.01 11.96 -7.02
C SER A 85 21.74 11.86 -7.87
N LEU A 86 21.84 12.10 -9.18
CA LEU A 86 20.70 11.95 -10.10
C LEU A 86 20.17 10.51 -10.11
N VAL A 87 21.06 9.52 -10.21
CA VAL A 87 20.71 8.09 -10.20
C VAL A 87 20.07 7.69 -8.88
N PHE A 88 20.62 8.13 -7.74
CA PHE A 88 20.03 7.83 -6.44
C PHE A 88 18.64 8.47 -6.27
N LEU A 89 18.44 9.68 -6.79
CA LEU A 89 17.14 10.36 -6.78
C LEU A 89 16.10 9.61 -7.63
N PHE A 90 16.48 9.15 -8.83
CA PHE A 90 15.63 8.28 -9.65
C PHE A 90 15.35 6.93 -8.97
N GLY A 91 16.32 6.35 -8.29
CA GLY A 91 16.13 5.13 -7.51
C GLY A 91 15.05 5.30 -6.42
N VAL A 92 15.11 6.40 -5.67
CA VAL A 92 14.11 6.72 -4.63
C VAL A 92 12.71 6.92 -5.24
N SER A 93 12.61 7.61 -6.38
CA SER A 93 11.31 7.85 -7.02
C SER A 93 10.68 6.56 -7.55
N MET A 94 11.46 5.68 -8.18
CA MET A 94 10.95 4.37 -8.64
C MET A 94 10.52 3.47 -7.48
N LEU A 95 11.26 3.45 -6.38
CA LEU A 95 10.86 2.70 -5.17
C LEU A 95 9.54 3.21 -4.60
N LYS A 96 9.31 4.52 -4.61
CA LYS A 96 8.02 5.11 -4.22
C LYS A 96 6.87 4.67 -5.13
N ILE A 97 7.06 4.72 -6.45
CA ILE A 97 6.04 4.30 -7.43
C ILE A 97 5.68 2.83 -7.20
N PHE A 98 6.68 1.97 -6.97
CA PHE A 98 6.43 0.57 -6.67
C PHE A 98 5.62 0.39 -5.38
N ALA A 99 5.94 1.14 -4.32
CA ALA A 99 5.17 1.09 -3.06
C ALA A 99 3.70 1.49 -3.28
N TRP A 100 3.44 2.48 -4.13
CA TRP A 100 2.08 2.87 -4.53
C TRP A 100 1.35 1.76 -5.30
N MET A 101 2.01 1.14 -6.28
CA MET A 101 1.42 0.01 -6.99
C MET A 101 1.05 -1.16 -6.05
N GLN A 102 1.83 -1.40 -5.00
CA GLN A 102 1.49 -2.42 -4.01
C GLN A 102 0.26 -2.03 -3.16
N MET A 103 0.06 -0.74 -2.90
CA MET A 103 -1.17 -0.24 -2.25
C MET A 103 -2.39 -0.50 -3.14
N ASP A 104 -2.33 -0.09 -4.40
CA ASP A 104 -3.44 -0.27 -5.34
C ASP A 104 -3.77 -1.75 -5.54
N LYS A 105 -2.75 -2.60 -5.67
CA LYS A 105 -2.94 -4.05 -5.77
C LYS A 105 -3.67 -4.63 -4.54
N ASN A 106 -3.31 -4.19 -3.35
CA ASN A 106 -3.94 -4.66 -2.11
C ASN A 106 -5.37 -4.15 -1.97
N ALA A 107 -5.65 -2.90 -2.39
CA ALA A 107 -7.00 -2.37 -2.44
C ALA A 107 -7.89 -3.19 -3.40
N ILE A 108 -7.41 -3.48 -4.61
CA ILE A 108 -8.13 -4.29 -5.59
C ILE A 108 -8.39 -5.71 -5.06
N LEU A 109 -7.39 -6.34 -4.43
CA LEU A 109 -7.55 -7.68 -3.84
C LEU A 109 -8.60 -7.70 -2.72
N ARG A 110 -8.72 -6.61 -1.94
CA ARG A 110 -9.75 -6.49 -0.90
C ARG A 110 -11.15 -6.41 -1.51
N GLU A 111 -11.34 -5.58 -2.53
CA GLU A 111 -12.63 -5.46 -3.22
C GLU A 111 -13.01 -6.77 -3.94
N MET A 112 -12.05 -7.49 -4.54
CA MET A 112 -12.32 -8.80 -5.14
C MET A 112 -12.84 -9.81 -4.10
N LYS A 113 -12.23 -9.88 -2.92
CA LYS A 113 -12.70 -10.77 -1.85
C LYS A 113 -14.10 -10.38 -1.37
N ARG A 114 -14.40 -9.08 -1.28
CA ARG A 114 -15.74 -8.59 -0.94
C ARG A 114 -16.78 -9.04 -1.98
N LEU A 115 -16.44 -8.97 -3.27
CA LEU A 115 -17.29 -9.47 -4.35
C LEU A 115 -17.48 -10.98 -4.29
N GLU A 116 -16.41 -11.75 -4.01
CA GLU A 116 -16.47 -13.21 -3.87
C GLU A 116 -17.47 -13.63 -2.78
N LEU A 117 -17.44 -12.95 -1.62
CA LEU A 117 -18.39 -13.18 -0.53
C LEU A 117 -19.83 -12.84 -0.92
N GLN A 118 -20.03 -11.70 -1.59
CA GLN A 118 -21.37 -11.30 -2.03
C GLN A 118 -21.95 -12.32 -3.00
N VAL A 119 -21.15 -12.79 -3.97
CA VAL A 119 -21.57 -13.84 -4.92
C VAL A 119 -21.87 -15.16 -4.19
N SER A 120 -21.04 -15.56 -3.23
CA SER A 120 -21.27 -16.77 -2.42
C SER A 120 -22.57 -16.68 -1.61
N SER A 121 -22.84 -15.54 -0.98
CA SER A 121 -24.09 -15.31 -0.23
C SER A 121 -25.33 -15.30 -1.12
N LEU A 122 -25.21 -14.80 -2.36
CA LEU A 122 -26.29 -14.78 -3.33
C LEU A 122 -26.57 -16.20 -3.87
N SER A 123 -25.52 -16.97 -4.14
CA SER A 123 -25.63 -18.37 -4.57
C SER A 123 -26.26 -19.25 -3.50
N GLY A 124 -25.96 -19.00 -2.22
CA GLY A 124 -26.60 -19.70 -1.10
C GLY A 124 -28.10 -19.47 -1.04
N LYS A 125 -28.55 -18.22 -1.28
CA LYS A 125 -29.98 -17.85 -1.26
C LYS A 125 -30.78 -18.31 -2.49
N ILE A 126 -30.13 -18.66 -3.60
CA ILE A 126 -30.78 -19.18 -4.82
C ILE A 126 -30.95 -20.70 -4.76
N SER A 127 -30.21 -21.38 -3.87
CA SER A 127 -30.26 -22.83 -3.68
C SER A 127 -31.33 -23.31 -2.67
N GLU A 128 -32.00 -22.39 -1.98
CA GLU A 128 -33.23 -22.63 -1.19
C GLU A 128 -34.46 -22.20 -1.99
#